data_AF-C6BNI4-F1
#
_entry.id   AF-C6BNI4-F1
#
_cell.length_a   1.000
_cell.length_b   1.000
_cell.length_c   1.000
_cell.angle_alpha   90.00
_cell.angle_beta   90.00
_cell.angle_gamma   90.00
#
_symmetry.space_group_name_H-M   'P 1'
#
loop_
_entity.id
_entity.type
_entity.pdbx_description
1 polymer ?
#
loop_
_entity_poly.entity_id
_entity_poly.type
_entity_poly.pdbx_seq_one_letter_code
_entity_poly.pdbx_strand_id
1 'polypeptide(L)'
;MNTLTTTFAPLTRIRASLERLAGPQSMLCSIILLIARAYLFYVFFRSGLTKLHDWDTTVLLFTEEYKVPLLPPALAAALGTFGELVFPSLMLAGIVPRLAAAGLFFVNVVAAVSYWANLSASAIEFHLVWGVLIALVATVGPGWLAAQNLWQRRKH
;
A
#
# COMPACT_ATOMS: atom_id res chain seq x y z
N MET A 1 -28.05 31.07 31.98
CA MET A 1 -26.99 30.69 31.01
C MET A 1 -27.21 29.24 30.64
N ASN A 2 -27.77 28.93 29.46
CA ASN A 2 -27.76 27.60 28.79
C ASN A 2 -28.52 27.62 27.43
N THR A 3 -28.45 28.71 26.67
CA THR A 3 -29.23 28.91 25.43
C THR A 3 -28.43 28.73 24.13
N LEU A 4 -27.15 28.36 24.20
CA LEU A 4 -26.26 28.22 23.03
C LEU A 4 -26.09 26.77 22.53
N THR A 5 -26.64 25.77 23.22
CA THR A 5 -26.46 24.35 22.88
C THR A 5 -27.47 23.81 21.87
N THR A 6 -28.59 24.48 21.63
CA THR A 6 -29.67 24.00 20.75
C THR A 6 -29.51 24.37 19.28
N THR A 7 -28.67 25.35 18.94
CA THR A 7 -28.59 25.93 17.59
C THR A 7 -27.75 25.10 16.60
N PHE A 8 -26.91 24.15 17.08
CA PHE A 8 -26.00 23.35 16.23
C PHE A 8 -26.38 21.86 16.10
N ALA A 9 -27.49 21.42 16.69
CA ALA A 9 -27.93 20.02 16.70
C ALA A 9 -28.11 19.34 15.32
N PRO A 10 -28.62 20.00 14.25
CA PRO A 10 -28.75 19.34 12.95
C PRO A 10 -27.39 19.18 12.25
N LEU A 11 -26.48 20.15 12.40
CA LEU A 11 -25.14 20.09 11.83
C LEU A 11 -24.28 19.01 12.49
N THR A 12 -24.43 18.81 13.80
CA THR A 12 -23.75 17.71 14.51
C THR A 12 -24.30 16.34 14.15
N ARG A 13 -25.61 16.19 13.90
CA ARG A 13 -26.20 14.93 13.40
C ARG A 13 -25.76 14.61 11.96
N ILE A 14 -25.73 15.60 11.07
CA ILE A 14 -25.24 15.42 9.70
C ILE A 14 -23.76 15.04 9.70
N ARG A 15 -22.93 15.75 10.48
CA ARG A 15 -21.52 15.41 10.66
C ARG A 15 -21.33 14.00 11.22
N ALA A 16 -22.05 13.61 12.26
CA ALA A 16 -21.95 12.27 12.84
C ALA A 16 -22.39 11.17 11.86
N SER A 17 -23.43 11.43 11.05
CA SER A 17 -23.86 10.53 9.98
C SER A 17 -22.81 10.43 8.85
N LEU A 18 -22.21 11.56 8.45
CA LEU A 18 -21.11 11.59 7.47
C LEU A 18 -19.85 10.92 8.00
N GLU A 19 -19.49 11.08 9.27
CA GLU A 19 -18.36 10.36 9.90
C GLU A 19 -18.66 8.86 10.04
N ARG A 20 -19.92 8.46 10.26
CA ARG A 20 -20.33 7.04 10.23
C ARG A 20 -20.30 6.43 8.83
N LEU A 21 -20.69 7.19 7.80
CA LEU A 21 -20.75 6.70 6.41
C LEU A 21 -19.41 6.79 5.67
N ALA A 22 -18.70 7.90 5.85
CA ALA A 22 -17.51 8.31 5.10
C ALA A 22 -16.30 8.64 6.00
N GLY A 23 -16.40 8.42 7.31
CA GLY A 23 -15.24 8.52 8.19
C GLY A 23 -14.18 7.46 7.85
N PRO A 24 -12.92 7.70 8.21
CA PRO A 24 -11.79 6.83 7.86
C PRO A 24 -11.86 5.40 8.45
N GLN A 25 -12.89 5.10 9.26
CA GLN A 25 -13.17 3.77 9.81
C GLN A 25 -14.59 3.28 9.49
N SER A 26 -15.31 3.91 8.54
CA SER A 26 -16.60 3.40 8.10
C SER A 26 -16.46 2.01 7.48
N MET A 27 -17.58 1.27 7.44
CA MET A 27 -17.63 -0.05 6.81
C MET A 27 -17.21 0.02 5.35
N LEU A 28 -17.76 0.99 4.62
CA LEU A 28 -17.46 1.22 3.21
C LEU A 28 -16.00 1.58 2.98
N CYS A 29 -15.45 2.52 3.77
CA CYS A 29 -14.04 2.89 3.68
C CYS A 29 -13.13 1.68 3.92
N SER A 30 -13.47 0.83 4.89
CA SER A 30 -12.67 -0.36 5.19
C SER A 30 -12.72 -1.44 4.12
N ILE A 31 -13.87 -1.59 3.42
CA ILE A 31 -13.98 -2.47 2.25
C ILE A 31 -13.11 -1.91 1.11
N ILE A 32 -13.20 -0.61 0.82
CA ILE A 32 -12.39 0.04 -0.22
C ILE A 32 -10.90 -0.12 0.09
N LEU A 33 -10.48 0.09 1.33
CA LEU A 33 -9.09 -0.10 1.75
C LEU A 33 -8.67 -1.57 1.67
N LEU A 34 -9.55 -2.53 1.96
CA LEU A 34 -9.25 -3.95 1.77
C LEU A 34 -9.05 -4.27 0.28
N ILE A 35 -9.92 -3.76 -0.61
CA ILE A 35 -9.78 -3.92 -2.06
C ILE A 35 -8.47 -3.32 -2.55
N ALA A 36 -8.12 -2.10 -2.11
CA ALA A 36 -6.86 -1.45 -2.47
C ALA A 36 -5.66 -2.30 -2.03
N ARG A 37 -5.67 -2.82 -0.80
CA ARG A 37 -4.60 -3.69 -0.30
C ARG A 37 -4.53 -5.03 -1.05
N ALA A 38 -5.67 -5.61 -1.42
CA ALA A 38 -5.73 -6.85 -2.20
C ALA A 38 -5.24 -6.64 -3.63
N TYR A 39 -5.58 -5.54 -4.27
CA TYR A 39 -5.08 -5.17 -5.60
C TYR A 39 -3.57 -4.95 -5.59
N LEU A 40 -3.06 -4.14 -4.64
CA LEU A 40 -1.62 -3.95 -4.47
C LEU A 40 -0.92 -5.28 -4.18
N PHE A 41 -1.51 -6.14 -3.35
CA PHE A 41 -0.98 -7.48 -3.11
C PHE A 41 -0.89 -8.27 -4.41
N TYR A 42 -1.97 -8.35 -5.17
CA TYR A 42 -1.99 -9.08 -6.44
C TYR A 42 -0.87 -8.61 -7.38
N VAL A 43 -0.74 -7.30 -7.59
CA VAL A 43 0.25 -6.73 -8.53
C VAL A 43 1.68 -7.05 -8.09
N PHE A 44 2.05 -6.64 -6.87
CA PHE A 44 3.44 -6.75 -6.43
C PHE A 44 3.83 -8.19 -6.14
N PHE A 45 2.94 -8.98 -5.52
CA PHE A 45 3.23 -10.37 -5.23
C PHE A 45 3.42 -11.20 -6.50
N ARG A 46 2.61 -10.94 -7.55
CA ARG A 46 2.82 -11.59 -8.85
C ARG A 46 4.14 -11.17 -9.49
N SER A 47 4.53 -9.91 -9.38
CA SER A 47 5.85 -9.45 -9.85
C SER A 47 6.99 -10.15 -9.10
N GLY A 48 6.91 -10.26 -7.78
CA GLY A 48 7.90 -10.99 -6.97
C GLY A 48 7.97 -12.47 -7.34
N LEU A 49 6.83 -13.13 -7.58
CA LEU A 49 6.81 -14.53 -8.02
C LEU A 49 7.44 -14.71 -9.41
N THR A 50 7.28 -13.76 -10.34
CA THR A 50 7.98 -13.84 -11.64
C THR A 50 9.49 -13.76 -11.47
N LYS A 51 9.98 -12.98 -10.50
CA LYS A 51 11.41 -12.90 -10.19
C LYS A 51 11.97 -14.18 -9.58
N LEU A 52 11.16 -14.88 -8.78
CA LEU A 52 11.54 -16.19 -8.23
C LEU A 52 11.49 -17.32 -9.26
N HIS A 53 10.59 -17.22 -10.24
CA HIS A 53 10.42 -18.27 -11.25
C HIS A 53 11.65 -18.42 -12.15
N ASP A 54 12.27 -17.30 -12.54
CA ASP A 54 13.50 -17.27 -13.31
C ASP A 54 14.50 -16.29 -12.67
N TRP A 55 15.27 -16.84 -11.74
CA TRP A 55 16.20 -16.06 -10.93
C TRP A 55 17.39 -15.55 -11.75
N ASP A 56 17.91 -16.35 -12.68
CA ASP A 56 19.06 -15.98 -13.51
C ASP A 56 18.69 -14.80 -14.43
N THR A 57 17.52 -14.85 -15.05
CA THR A 57 16.98 -13.71 -15.81
C THR A 57 16.77 -12.49 -14.91
N THR A 58 16.32 -12.69 -13.67
CA THR A 58 16.14 -11.57 -12.73
C THR A 58 17.48 -10.89 -12.41
N VAL A 59 18.52 -11.65 -12.08
CA VAL A 59 19.85 -11.09 -11.81
C VAL A 59 20.42 -10.42 -13.05
N LEU A 60 20.23 -11.00 -14.23
CA LEU A 60 20.64 -10.41 -15.50
C LEU A 60 19.95 -9.06 -15.73
N LEU A 61 18.63 -8.97 -15.55
CA LEU A 61 17.90 -7.71 -15.66
C LEU A 61 18.43 -6.67 -14.66
N PHE A 62 18.73 -7.06 -13.42
CA PHE A 62 19.32 -6.15 -12.44
C PHE A 62 20.76 -5.72 -12.75
N THR A 63 21.44 -6.43 -13.65
CA THR A 63 22.80 -6.12 -14.11
C THR A 63 22.75 -5.18 -15.31
N GLU A 64 21.93 -5.54 -16.30
CA GLU A 64 21.93 -4.88 -17.61
C GLU A 64 20.95 -3.70 -17.68
N GLU A 65 19.80 -3.84 -17.03
CA GLU A 65 18.67 -2.95 -17.24
C GLU A 65 18.37 -2.07 -16.03
N TYR A 66 18.15 -2.67 -14.84
CA TYR A 66 17.85 -1.90 -13.64
C TYR A 66 19.13 -1.21 -13.12
N LYS A 67 19.09 0.12 -13.01
CA LYS A 67 20.20 0.92 -12.48
C LYS A 67 20.00 1.18 -10.99
N VAL A 68 20.60 0.34 -10.15
CA VAL A 68 20.61 0.47 -8.67
C VAL A 68 22.05 0.70 -8.18
N PRO A 69 22.57 1.95 -8.22
CA PRO A 69 24.02 2.23 -8.11
C PRO A 69 24.63 1.92 -6.74
N LEU A 70 23.82 1.78 -5.68
CA LEU A 70 24.29 1.58 -4.32
C LEU A 70 24.48 0.11 -3.93
N LEU A 71 23.96 -0.83 -4.73
CA LEU A 71 23.90 -2.24 -4.37
C LEU A 71 24.42 -3.12 -5.52
N PRO A 72 25.11 -4.24 -5.20
CA PRO A 72 25.38 -5.27 -6.21
C PRO A 72 24.08 -5.79 -6.83
N PRO A 73 24.05 -6.10 -8.15
CA PRO A 73 22.84 -6.53 -8.85
C PRO A 73 22.08 -7.67 -8.18
N ALA A 74 22.77 -8.73 -7.76
CA ALA A 74 22.13 -9.87 -7.10
C ALA A 74 21.48 -9.50 -5.76
N LEU A 75 22.09 -8.57 -5.00
CA LEU A 75 21.52 -8.09 -3.74
C LEU A 75 20.33 -7.17 -3.99
N ALA A 76 20.41 -6.29 -4.99
CA ALA A 76 19.29 -5.45 -5.41
C ALA A 76 18.10 -6.29 -5.89
N ALA A 77 18.35 -7.34 -6.69
CA ALA A 77 17.35 -8.31 -7.12
C ALA A 77 16.70 -9.02 -5.93
N ALA A 78 17.49 -9.45 -4.95
CA ALA A 78 16.99 -10.16 -3.77
C ALA A 78 16.13 -9.27 -2.89
N LEU A 79 16.58 -8.05 -2.61
CA LEU A 79 15.83 -7.07 -1.81
C LEU A 79 14.57 -6.59 -2.51
N GLY A 80 14.63 -6.36 -3.83
CA GLY A 80 13.46 -6.03 -4.64
C GLY A 80 12.41 -7.14 -4.59
N THR A 81 12.82 -8.38 -4.87
CA THR A 81 11.94 -9.56 -4.82
C THR A 81 11.36 -9.77 -3.42
N PHE A 82 12.18 -9.67 -2.37
CA PHE A 82 11.74 -9.77 -0.99
C PHE A 82 10.68 -8.71 -0.66
N GLY A 83 10.94 -7.46 -1.02
CA GLY A 83 10.02 -6.34 -0.76
C GLY A 83 8.68 -6.50 -1.49
N GLU A 84 8.71 -6.99 -2.72
CA GLU A 84 7.51 -7.27 -3.52
C GLU A 84 6.70 -8.47 -3.04
N LEU A 85 7.28 -9.38 -2.25
CA LEU A 85 6.57 -10.51 -1.67
C LEU A 85 6.08 -10.20 -0.26
N VAL A 86 6.94 -9.62 0.59
CA VAL A 86 6.70 -9.49 2.02
C VAL A 86 5.83 -8.28 2.36
N PHE A 87 6.17 -7.09 1.87
CA PHE A 87 5.41 -5.88 2.20
C PHE A 87 3.95 -5.93 1.75
N PRO A 88 3.60 -6.33 0.51
CA PRO A 88 2.19 -6.45 0.14
C PRO A 88 1.45 -7.51 0.95
N SER A 89 2.11 -8.62 1.31
CA SER A 89 1.51 -9.68 2.13
C SER A 89 1.15 -9.17 3.53
N LEU A 90 2.10 -8.50 4.19
CA LEU A 90 1.89 -7.87 5.50
C LEU A 90 0.79 -6.80 5.43
N MET A 91 0.80 -5.99 4.37
CA MET A 91 -0.20 -4.96 4.15
C MET A 91 -1.60 -5.55 3.96
N LEU A 92 -1.77 -6.59 3.12
CA LEU A 92 -3.04 -7.29 2.91
C LEU A 92 -3.56 -7.92 4.20
N ALA A 93 -2.72 -8.68 4.91
CA ALA A 93 -3.05 -9.25 6.21
C ALA A 93 -3.42 -8.15 7.23
N GLY A 94 -2.91 -6.93 7.04
CA GLY A 94 -3.12 -5.83 7.97
C GLY A 94 -2.25 -5.98 9.23
N ILE A 95 -1.06 -6.56 9.07
CA ILE A 95 -0.01 -6.70 10.08
C ILE A 95 0.98 -5.56 9.84
N VAL A 96 1.16 -4.67 10.82
CA VAL A 96 1.99 -3.45 10.70
C VAL A 96 1.80 -2.68 9.38
N PRO A 97 0.55 -2.39 8.95
CA PRO A 97 0.25 -2.01 7.58
C PRO A 97 0.84 -0.67 7.14
N ARG A 98 1.09 0.26 8.06
CA ARG A 98 1.78 1.53 7.74
C ARG A 98 3.26 1.31 7.41
N LEU A 99 3.93 0.45 8.17
CA LEU A 99 5.33 0.09 7.92
C LEU A 99 5.43 -0.70 6.61
N ALA A 100 4.50 -1.64 6.40
CA ALA A 100 4.42 -2.39 5.16
C ALA A 100 4.16 -1.47 3.95
N ALA A 101 3.26 -0.49 4.06
CA ALA A 101 3.02 0.50 3.02
C ALA A 101 4.25 1.36 2.74
N ALA A 102 4.98 1.82 3.77
CA ALA A 102 6.22 2.58 3.58
C ALA A 102 7.29 1.77 2.83
N GLY A 103 7.48 0.50 3.20
CA GLY A 103 8.38 -0.43 2.51
C GLY A 103 7.97 -0.68 1.06
N LEU A 104 6.69 -0.93 0.81
CA LEU A 104 6.16 -1.15 -0.53
C LEU A 104 6.25 0.11 -1.40
N PHE A 105 6.03 1.29 -0.83
CA PHE A 105 6.19 2.57 -1.53
C PHE A 105 7.64 2.77 -1.96
N PHE A 106 8.59 2.47 -1.08
CA PHE A 106 10.02 2.53 -1.41
C PHE A 106 10.37 1.59 -2.56
N VAL A 107 9.91 0.34 -2.51
CA VAL A 107 10.10 -0.64 -3.60
C VAL A 107 9.49 -0.14 -4.91
N ASN A 108 8.28 0.41 -4.88
CA ASN A 108 7.61 0.98 -6.06
C ASN A 108 8.43 2.11 -6.70
N VAL A 109 8.94 3.04 -5.88
CA VAL A 109 9.78 4.15 -6.36
C VAL A 109 11.09 3.64 -6.95
N VAL A 110 11.77 2.72 -6.24
CA VAL A 110 13.03 2.14 -6.73
C VAL A 110 12.80 1.41 -8.04
N ALA A 111 11.76 0.60 -8.17
CA ALA A 111 11.42 -0.11 -9.40
C ALA A 111 11.19 0.85 -10.58
N ALA A 112 10.41 1.92 -10.37
CA ALA A 112 10.12 2.91 -11.41
C ALA A 112 11.37 3.70 -11.82
N VAL A 113 12.17 4.16 -10.86
CA VAL A 113 13.37 4.98 -11.13
C VAL A 113 14.50 4.16 -11.73
N SER A 114 14.73 2.94 -11.23
CA SER A 114 15.85 2.11 -11.68
C SER A 114 15.66 1.56 -13.09
N TYR A 115 14.43 1.48 -13.60
CA TYR A 115 14.12 1.01 -14.96
C TYR A 115 13.57 2.13 -15.86
N TRP A 116 13.59 3.39 -15.40
CA TRP A 116 12.86 4.52 -16.00
C TRP A 116 13.01 4.67 -17.52
N ALA A 117 14.22 4.47 -18.05
CA ALA A 117 14.50 4.61 -19.49
C ALA A 117 13.79 3.56 -20.36
N ASN A 118 13.44 2.41 -19.77
CA ASN A 118 12.86 1.26 -20.45
C ASN A 118 11.37 1.06 -20.08
N LEU A 119 10.81 1.90 -19.20
CA LEU A 119 9.38 1.88 -18.90
C LEU A 119 8.57 2.42 -20.09
N SER A 120 7.48 1.71 -20.42
CA SER A 120 6.45 2.28 -21.29
C SER A 120 5.68 3.39 -20.56
N ALA A 121 5.04 4.29 -21.31
CA ALA A 121 4.18 5.34 -20.73
C ALA A 121 3.13 4.77 -19.77
N SER A 122 2.46 3.67 -20.14
CA SER A 122 1.49 3.01 -19.27
C SER A 122 2.12 2.43 -18.01
N ALA A 123 3.35 1.91 -18.06
CA ALA A 123 4.04 1.41 -16.87
C ALA A 123 4.31 2.56 -15.87
N ILE A 124 4.70 3.74 -16.37
CA ILE A 124 4.89 4.92 -15.52
C ILE A 124 3.58 5.31 -14.83
N GLU A 125 2.48 5.37 -15.59
CA GLU A 125 1.15 5.66 -15.03
C GLU A 125 0.74 4.64 -13.98
N PHE A 126 1.00 3.35 -14.21
CA PHE A 126 0.73 2.31 -13.22
C PHE A 126 1.54 2.50 -11.93
N HIS A 127 2.83 2.81 -12.02
CA HIS A 127 3.64 3.09 -10.83
C HIS A 127 3.17 4.32 -10.06
N LEU A 128 2.62 5.33 -10.73
CA LEU A 128 1.98 6.48 -10.09
C LEU A 128 0.67 6.07 -9.39
N VAL A 129 -0.21 5.32 -10.07
CA VAL A 129 -1.46 4.83 -9.49
C VAL A 129 -1.18 3.96 -8.27
N TRP A 130 -0.26 3.01 -8.36
CA TRP A 130 0.15 2.17 -7.24
C TRP A 130 0.73 3.00 -6.10
N GLY A 131 1.59 3.99 -6.41
CA GLY A 131 2.14 4.92 -5.42
C GLY A 131 1.05 5.67 -4.66
N VAL A 132 0.05 6.20 -5.36
CA VAL A 132 -1.10 6.91 -4.75
C VAL A 132 -1.92 5.96 -3.89
N LEU A 133 -2.20 4.73 -4.34
CA LEU A 133 -2.93 3.74 -3.56
C LEU A 133 -2.16 3.31 -2.29
N ILE A 134 -0.84 3.14 -2.38
CA ILE A 134 -0.01 2.83 -1.22
C ILE A 134 -0.03 4.01 -0.23
N ALA A 135 0.11 5.25 -0.71
CA ALA A 135 0.04 6.44 0.12
C ALA A 135 -1.34 6.62 0.78
N LEU A 136 -2.41 6.29 0.09
CA LEU A 136 -3.77 6.26 0.64
C LEU A 136 -3.85 5.28 1.83
N VAL A 137 -3.35 4.06 1.68
CA VAL A 137 -3.34 3.06 2.76
C VAL A 137 -2.44 3.51 3.92
N ALA A 138 -1.29 4.13 3.64
CA ALA A 138 -0.38 4.64 4.66
C ALA A 138 -1.00 5.77 5.50
N THR A 139 -1.74 6.67 4.87
CA THR A 139 -2.30 7.88 5.50
C THR A 139 -3.66 7.63 6.16
N VAL A 140 -4.63 7.07 5.42
CA VAL A 140 -5.98 6.76 5.92
C VAL A 140 -5.93 5.61 6.93
N GLY A 141 -4.95 4.72 6.78
CA GLY A 141 -4.78 3.53 7.59
C GLY A 141 -5.41 2.30 6.93
N PRO A 142 -5.39 1.15 7.61
CA PRO A 142 -5.68 -0.15 6.96
C PRO A 142 -7.17 -0.55 6.99
N GLY A 143 -8.05 0.29 7.54
CA GLY A 143 -9.46 -0.03 7.79
C GLY A 143 -9.66 -0.97 8.98
N TRP A 144 -10.89 -1.11 9.47
CA TRP A 144 -11.19 -1.96 10.65
C TRP A 144 -11.03 -3.46 10.38
N LEU A 145 -11.08 -3.88 9.10
CA LEU A 145 -10.88 -5.26 8.65
C LEU A 145 -9.42 -5.73 8.72
N ALA A 146 -8.47 -4.86 9.05
CA ALA A 146 -7.08 -5.22 9.25
C ALA A 146 -6.89 -6.08 10.50
N ALA A 147 -6.04 -7.12 10.43
CA ALA A 147 -5.79 -8.01 11.57
C ALA A 147 -5.36 -7.27 12.83
N GLN A 148 -4.48 -6.26 12.70
CA GLN A 148 -4.08 -5.41 13.83
C GLN A 148 -5.27 -4.74 14.53
N ASN A 149 -6.21 -4.20 13.77
CA ASN A 149 -7.37 -3.49 14.31
C ASN A 149 -8.40 -4.45 14.92
N LEU A 150 -8.61 -5.62 14.30
CA LEU A 150 -9.45 -6.68 14.86
C LEU A 150 -8.89 -7.19 16.20
N TRP A 151 -7.58 -7.35 16.30
CA TRP A 151 -6.91 -7.78 17.52
C TRP A 151 -7.05 -6.75 18.65
N GLN A 152 -6.84 -5.46 18.36
CA GLN A 152 -7.01 -4.39 19.35
C GLN A 152 -8.44 -4.31 19.88
N ARG A 153 -9.45 -4.57 19.03
CA ARG A 153 -10.86 -4.59 19.44
C ARG A 153 -11.23 -5.74 20.35
N ARG A 154 -10.58 -6.91 20.23
CA ARG A 154 -10.84 -8.05 21.11
C ARG A 154 -10.29 -7.85 22.53
N LYS A 155 -9.37 -6.91 22.72
CA LYS A 155 -8.73 -6.62 24.01
C LYS A 155 -9.46 -5.54 24.83
N HIS A 156 -10.46 -4.89 24.26
CA HIS A 156 -11.33 -3.90 24.89
C HIS A 156 -12.75 -4.44 24.96
#